data_AF-A0A411JJE0-F1
#
_entry.id   AF-A0A411JJE0-F1
#
_cell.length_a   1.000
_cell.length_b   1.000
_cell.length_c   1.000
_cell.angle_alpha   90.00
_cell.angle_beta   90.00
_cell.angle_gamma   90.00
#
_symmetry.space_group_name_H-M   'P 1'
#
loop_
_entity.id
_entity.type
_entity.pdbx_description
1 polymer ?
#
loop_
_entity_poly.entity_id
_entity_poly.type
_entity_poly.pdbx_seq_one_letter_code
_entity_poly.pdbx_strand_id
1 'polypeptide(L)'
;MAVMTDVSTTGAALRSPASSPAGAVKEADVEKLRFIDEMTSNPDAVQERVLAEILGRNADTEYLRKCGLDGTTDRAIFRAKVPVVSYDDLQPYIQRIANGDRSPILSTHPVSEFLTSSGTSAGERKLMPTIKDELDRRQLLYSLLMPVMNLYVPGLDKGKGLYFLFVKSETQTPGGLTARPVLTSYYKSDHFKNRPYDPYHNYTSPTAAILCADAFQSMYAQMLCGLCQRNDVLRLGAVFASGLLRAIRFLQLNWEQLAADIEAGELTPRVTDPSVREAVAVMLRPDPELAKFIRGECSKGDWAGIITRVWPNTKYLDVIVTGAMAQYIPTMQYYSGGLPMACTMYASSECYFGLNLRPMCDPSEVSYTIMPNMGYFEFLPVDETGAA
;
A
#
# COMPACT_ATOMS: atom_id res chain seq x y z
N MET A 1 53.95 -30.02 -15.82
CA MET A 1 53.83 -28.54 -15.87
C MET A 1 52.62 -28.21 -16.73
N ALA A 2 51.77 -27.32 -16.22
CA ALA A 2 50.38 -27.12 -16.61
C ALA A 2 50.16 -26.77 -18.09
N VAL A 3 49.05 -27.24 -18.64
CA VAL A 3 48.48 -26.85 -19.93
C VAL A 3 47.22 -26.03 -19.65
N MET A 4 47.17 -24.83 -20.25
CA MET A 4 46.00 -23.98 -20.41
C MET A 4 44.85 -24.74 -21.10
N THR A 5 43.61 -24.48 -20.70
CA THR A 5 42.56 -24.14 -21.68
C THR A 5 41.40 -23.43 -20.98
N ASP A 6 41.04 -22.32 -21.60
CA ASP A 6 40.03 -21.35 -21.23
C ASP A 6 38.65 -21.73 -21.81
N VAL A 7 37.64 -21.09 -21.25
CA VAL A 7 36.20 -21.36 -21.28
C VAL A 7 35.59 -21.37 -22.68
N SER A 8 34.81 -22.42 -22.98
CA SER A 8 33.95 -22.54 -24.16
C SER A 8 32.50 -22.86 -23.76
N THR A 9 31.59 -22.08 -24.36
CA THR A 9 30.25 -22.47 -24.83
C THR A 9 29.19 -22.95 -23.82
N THR A 10 28.19 -22.09 -23.57
CA THR A 10 26.81 -22.53 -23.32
C THR A 10 25.82 -21.58 -24.02
N GLY A 11 25.69 -21.77 -25.34
CA GLY A 11 24.53 -21.35 -26.09
C GLY A 11 23.63 -22.56 -26.41
N ALA A 12 22.32 -22.32 -26.39
CA ALA A 12 21.23 -23.16 -26.89
C ALA A 12 20.66 -24.27 -25.97
N ALA A 13 19.54 -23.96 -25.32
CA ALA A 13 18.40 -24.88 -25.18
C ALA A 13 17.11 -24.08 -24.90
N LEU A 14 16.54 -23.45 -25.94
CA LEU A 14 15.17 -22.93 -25.94
C LEU A 14 14.34 -23.83 -26.85
N ARG A 15 13.45 -24.64 -26.25
CA ARG A 15 12.12 -25.01 -26.78
C ARG A 15 11.41 -25.97 -25.83
N SER A 16 10.36 -25.47 -25.16
CA SER A 16 9.03 -26.08 -24.99
C SER A 16 8.22 -25.26 -23.97
N PRO A 17 7.03 -24.71 -24.29
CA PRO A 17 6.13 -24.20 -23.27
C PRO A 17 4.97 -25.18 -23.06
N ALA A 18 5.00 -25.88 -21.94
CA ALA A 18 3.82 -26.05 -21.11
C ALA A 18 4.16 -25.35 -19.79
N SER A 19 3.98 -24.03 -19.74
CA SER A 19 4.30 -23.22 -18.58
C SER A 19 3.36 -23.57 -17.43
N SER A 20 3.89 -24.21 -16.39
CA SER A 20 3.19 -24.34 -15.12
C SER A 20 3.06 -22.96 -14.46
N PRO A 21 1.99 -22.69 -13.69
CA PRO A 21 1.78 -21.39 -13.03
C PRO A 21 2.97 -20.96 -12.15
N ALA A 22 3.64 -21.92 -11.52
CA ALA A 22 4.81 -21.66 -10.67
C ALA A 22 6.04 -21.17 -11.45
N GLY A 23 6.16 -21.51 -12.74
CA GLY A 23 7.23 -20.99 -13.61
C GLY A 23 7.00 -19.55 -14.03
N ALA A 24 5.75 -19.20 -14.37
CA ALA A 24 5.37 -17.84 -14.78
C ALA A 24 5.49 -16.81 -13.64
N VAL A 25 5.15 -17.20 -12.41
CA VAL A 25 5.26 -16.33 -11.22
C VAL A 25 6.72 -15.94 -10.94
N LYS A 26 7.67 -16.87 -11.12
CA LYS A 26 9.10 -16.56 -10.97
C LYS A 26 9.64 -15.65 -12.06
N GLU A 27 9.16 -15.79 -13.29
CA GLU A 27 9.58 -14.94 -14.41
C GLU A 27 9.08 -13.50 -14.24
N ALA A 28 7.83 -13.32 -13.79
CA ALA A 28 7.28 -12.02 -13.46
C ALA A 28 8.07 -11.33 -12.32
N ASP A 29 8.43 -12.05 -11.25
CA ASP A 29 9.25 -11.50 -10.17
C ASP A 29 10.61 -11.01 -10.70
N VAL A 30 11.27 -11.78 -11.58
CA VAL A 30 12.55 -11.38 -12.20
C VAL A 30 12.40 -10.12 -13.06
N GLU A 31 11.32 -9.99 -13.82
CA GLU A 31 11.05 -8.80 -14.62
C GLU A 31 10.87 -7.55 -13.74
N LYS A 32 10.14 -7.66 -12.62
CA LYS A 32 9.95 -6.55 -11.68
C LYS A 32 11.25 -6.14 -11.00
N LEU A 33 12.10 -7.10 -10.62
CA LEU A 33 13.42 -6.80 -10.06
C LEU A 33 14.36 -6.16 -11.10
N ARG A 34 14.31 -6.60 -12.36
CA ARG A 34 15.06 -5.97 -13.46
C ARG A 34 14.57 -4.56 -13.74
N PHE A 35 13.27 -4.32 -13.66
CA PHE A 35 12.70 -2.98 -13.78
C PHE A 35 13.24 -2.04 -12.69
N ILE A 36 13.34 -2.51 -11.44
CA ILE A 36 13.97 -1.73 -10.36
C ILE A 36 15.41 -1.39 -10.73
N ASP A 37 16.21 -2.38 -11.12
CA ASP A 37 17.61 -2.21 -11.51
C ASP A 37 17.79 -1.22 -12.68
N GLU A 38 16.94 -1.31 -13.71
CA GLU A 38 16.96 -0.37 -14.84
C GLU A 38 16.66 1.07 -14.38
N MET A 39 15.62 1.24 -13.56
CA MET A 39 15.22 2.56 -13.06
C MET A 39 16.29 3.16 -12.14
N THR A 40 16.99 2.35 -11.35
CA THR A 40 18.00 2.82 -10.39
C THR A 40 19.41 2.92 -10.97
N SER A 41 19.68 2.32 -12.15
CA SER A 41 20.99 2.37 -12.81
C SER A 41 21.31 3.75 -13.43
N ASN A 42 20.30 4.45 -13.94
CA ASN A 42 20.44 5.82 -14.44
C ASN A 42 19.23 6.69 -14.06
N PRO A 43 19.08 7.03 -12.77
CA PRO A 43 17.91 7.74 -12.28
C PRO A 43 17.80 9.15 -12.86
N ASP A 44 18.93 9.80 -13.17
CA ASP A 44 18.94 11.15 -13.74
C ASP A 44 18.30 11.19 -15.13
N ALA A 45 18.65 10.25 -16.02
CA ALA A 45 18.03 10.15 -17.34
C ALA A 45 16.53 9.82 -17.26
N VAL A 46 16.13 8.95 -16.31
CA VAL A 46 14.71 8.65 -16.06
C VAL A 46 13.97 9.90 -15.60
N GLN A 47 14.53 10.67 -14.66
CA GLN A 47 13.95 11.92 -14.16
C GLN A 47 13.83 12.98 -15.26
N GLU A 48 14.82 13.07 -16.15
CA GLU A 48 14.81 13.97 -17.31
C GLU A 48 13.66 13.63 -18.27
N ARG A 49 13.50 12.34 -18.59
CA ARG A 49 12.38 11.85 -19.40
C ARG A 49 11.04 12.09 -18.73
N VAL A 50 10.90 11.78 -17.44
CA VAL A 50 9.66 11.96 -16.68
C VAL A 50 9.24 13.44 -16.66
N LEU A 51 10.18 14.35 -16.41
CA LEU A 51 9.89 15.79 -16.47
C LEU A 51 9.47 16.21 -17.88
N ALA A 52 10.20 15.78 -18.92
CA ALA A 52 9.86 16.12 -20.30
C ALA A 52 8.46 15.60 -20.69
N GLU A 53 8.07 14.41 -20.24
CA GLU A 53 6.71 13.88 -20.44
C GLU A 53 5.65 14.70 -19.70
N ILE A 54 5.89 15.07 -18.43
CA ILE A 54 4.95 15.89 -17.64
C ILE A 54 4.76 17.26 -18.29
N LEU A 55 5.86 17.94 -18.64
CA LEU A 55 5.82 19.26 -19.25
C LEU A 55 5.23 19.21 -20.66
N GLY A 56 5.62 18.22 -21.47
CA GLY A 56 5.09 18.04 -22.82
C GLY A 56 3.57 17.80 -22.83
N ARG A 57 3.05 17.04 -21.86
CA ARG A 57 1.61 16.82 -21.70
C ARG A 57 0.87 18.07 -21.20
N ASN A 58 1.50 18.87 -20.35
CA ASN A 58 0.84 19.96 -19.62
C ASN A 58 1.19 21.37 -20.10
N ALA A 59 1.94 21.49 -21.21
CA ALA A 59 2.45 22.75 -21.76
C ALA A 59 1.40 23.88 -21.83
N ASP A 60 0.19 23.57 -22.27
CA ASP A 60 -0.89 24.55 -22.50
C ASP A 60 -1.79 24.79 -21.28
N THR A 61 -1.48 24.16 -20.14
CA THR A 61 -2.26 24.36 -18.91
C THR A 61 -2.16 25.79 -18.41
N GLU A 62 -3.20 26.27 -17.72
CA GLU A 62 -3.22 27.64 -17.19
C GLU A 62 -2.02 27.92 -16.28
N TYR A 63 -1.67 26.96 -15.41
CA TYR A 63 -0.58 27.12 -14.45
C TYR A 63 0.79 27.26 -15.13
N LEU A 64 1.14 26.38 -16.07
CA LEU A 64 2.44 26.45 -16.75
C LEU A 64 2.55 27.65 -17.71
N ARG A 65 1.44 28.08 -18.32
CA ARG A 65 1.39 29.34 -19.08
C ARG A 65 1.63 30.56 -18.19
N LYS A 66 1.07 30.58 -16.98
CA LYS A 66 1.34 31.65 -15.99
C LYS A 66 2.79 31.68 -15.52
N CYS A 67 3.47 30.53 -15.47
CA CYS A 67 4.90 30.46 -15.20
C CYS A 67 5.77 30.90 -16.40
N GLY A 68 5.17 31.19 -17.57
CA GLY A 68 5.88 31.60 -18.78
C GLY A 68 6.75 30.49 -19.35
N LEU A 69 6.38 29.21 -19.17
CA LEU A 69 7.19 28.08 -19.63
C LEU A 69 7.19 27.93 -21.16
N ASP A 70 6.20 28.52 -21.85
CA ASP A 70 6.10 28.60 -23.32
C ASP A 70 6.27 27.26 -24.05
N GLY A 71 5.80 26.17 -23.42
CA GLY A 71 5.83 24.82 -23.99
C GLY A 71 7.20 24.13 -24.00
N THR A 72 8.23 24.72 -23.39
CA THR A 72 9.52 24.03 -23.25
C THR A 72 9.43 22.85 -22.29
N THR A 73 10.20 21.80 -22.60
CA THR A 73 10.37 20.59 -21.77
C THR A 73 11.75 20.52 -21.11
N ASP A 74 12.55 21.58 -21.24
CA ASP A 74 13.91 21.65 -20.71
C ASP A 74 13.94 21.82 -19.17
N ARG A 75 14.75 20.99 -18.51
CA ARG A 75 14.90 20.95 -17.05
C ARG A 75 15.44 22.27 -16.48
N ALA A 76 16.41 22.90 -17.13
CA ALA A 76 17.01 24.14 -16.63
C ALA A 76 16.02 25.31 -16.72
N ILE A 77 15.27 25.40 -17.81
CA ILE A 77 14.22 26.43 -17.95
C ILE A 77 13.08 26.18 -16.97
N PHE A 78 12.66 24.92 -16.76
CA PHE A 78 11.68 24.56 -15.74
C PHE A 78 12.11 25.07 -14.36
N ARG A 79 13.34 24.73 -13.92
CA ARG A 79 13.90 25.17 -12.64
C ARG A 79 13.98 26.69 -12.50
N ALA A 80 14.22 27.41 -13.60
CA ALA A 80 14.34 28.86 -13.59
C ALA A 80 12.99 29.60 -13.56
N LYS A 81 11.93 29.00 -14.12
CA LYS A 81 10.64 29.66 -14.34
C LYS A 81 9.51 29.18 -13.43
N VAL A 82 9.49 27.91 -13.06
CA VAL A 82 8.41 27.34 -12.23
C VAL A 82 8.81 27.48 -10.76
N PRO A 83 8.05 28.23 -9.95
CA PRO A 83 8.40 28.44 -8.55
C PRO A 83 8.19 27.17 -7.72
N VAL A 84 8.99 27.02 -6.67
CA VAL A 84 8.69 26.08 -5.59
C VAL A 84 7.46 26.61 -4.84
N VAL A 85 6.46 25.76 -4.63
CA VAL A 85 5.15 26.15 -4.06
C VAL A 85 4.74 25.28 -2.89
N SER A 86 3.95 25.86 -2.00
CA SER A 86 3.20 25.17 -0.96
C SER A 86 1.77 24.85 -1.42
N TYR A 87 1.00 24.15 -0.57
CA TYR A 87 -0.41 23.90 -0.85
C TYR A 87 -1.24 25.18 -0.97
N ASP A 88 -0.94 26.20 -0.15
CA ASP A 88 -1.74 27.41 -0.08
C ASP A 88 -1.58 28.25 -1.35
N ASP A 89 -0.40 28.21 -2.00
CA ASP A 89 -0.16 28.83 -3.31
C ASP A 89 -0.99 28.17 -4.43
N LEU A 90 -1.27 26.87 -4.30
CA LEU A 90 -2.07 26.10 -5.27
C LEU A 90 -3.56 26.08 -4.94
N GLN A 91 -3.95 26.48 -3.73
CA GLN A 91 -5.34 26.46 -3.25
C GLN A 91 -6.32 27.18 -4.20
N PRO A 92 -6.01 28.36 -4.79
CA PRO A 92 -6.94 29.02 -5.72
C PRO A 92 -7.28 28.17 -6.95
N TYR A 93 -6.29 27.44 -7.48
CA TYR A 93 -6.48 26.53 -8.63
C TYR A 93 -7.29 25.30 -8.23
N ILE A 94 -6.95 24.70 -7.08
CA ILE A 94 -7.64 23.53 -6.52
C ILE A 94 -9.11 23.86 -6.26
N GLN A 95 -9.43 25.02 -5.68
CA GLN A 95 -10.79 25.41 -5.37
C GLN A 95 -11.64 25.61 -6.62
N ARG A 96 -11.07 26.18 -7.69
CA ARG A 96 -11.77 26.30 -8.99
C ARG A 96 -12.16 24.93 -9.55
N ILE A 97 -11.23 23.97 -9.55
CA ILE A 97 -11.48 22.60 -9.99
C ILE A 97 -12.55 21.93 -9.11
N ALA A 98 -12.43 22.08 -7.78
CA ALA A 98 -13.40 21.57 -6.80
C ALA A 98 -14.80 22.16 -7.01
N ASN A 99 -14.90 23.43 -7.42
CA ASN A 99 -16.15 24.11 -7.71
C ASN A 99 -16.73 23.82 -9.11
N GLY A 100 -16.05 23.02 -9.93
CA GLY A 100 -16.58 22.55 -11.21
C GLY A 100 -15.89 23.10 -12.44
N ASP A 101 -14.82 23.89 -12.31
CA ASP A 101 -14.01 24.27 -13.46
C ASP A 101 -13.34 23.01 -14.05
N ARG A 102 -13.56 22.76 -15.33
CA ARG A 102 -13.04 21.61 -16.09
C ARG A 102 -12.04 22.03 -17.17
N SER A 103 -11.69 23.31 -17.24
CA SER A 103 -10.60 23.77 -18.11
C SER A 103 -9.26 23.18 -17.65
N PRO A 104 -8.26 23.04 -18.54
CA PRO A 104 -6.96 22.48 -18.20
C PRO A 104 -6.14 23.45 -17.33
N ILE A 105 -6.47 23.51 -16.03
CA ILE A 105 -5.82 24.43 -15.08
C ILE A 105 -4.44 23.91 -14.69
N LEU A 106 -4.38 22.68 -14.15
CA LEU A 106 -3.14 22.04 -13.65
C LEU A 106 -2.67 20.88 -14.52
N SER A 107 -3.58 20.29 -15.31
CA SER A 107 -3.32 19.11 -16.14
C SER A 107 -4.23 19.15 -17.36
N THR A 108 -3.73 18.65 -18.50
CA THR A 108 -4.56 18.41 -19.70
C THR A 108 -5.45 17.18 -19.55
N HIS A 109 -5.01 16.19 -18.76
CA HIS A 109 -5.89 15.10 -18.32
C HIS A 109 -6.88 15.62 -17.27
N PRO A 110 -8.18 15.34 -17.41
CA PRO A 110 -9.17 15.77 -16.43
C PRO A 110 -8.90 15.20 -15.03
N VAL A 111 -9.05 16.05 -14.01
CA VAL A 111 -9.01 15.61 -12.61
C VAL A 111 -10.17 14.65 -12.38
N SER A 112 -9.85 13.42 -11.96
CA SER A 112 -10.84 12.36 -11.76
C SER A 112 -11.45 12.38 -10.37
N GLU A 113 -10.65 12.73 -9.36
CA GLU A 113 -11.06 12.86 -7.96
C GLU A 113 -10.01 13.69 -7.19
N PHE A 114 -10.33 14.03 -5.95
CA PHE A 114 -9.39 14.60 -4.99
C PHE A 114 -9.00 13.59 -3.92
N LEU A 115 -7.70 13.36 -3.79
CA LEU A 115 -7.15 12.54 -2.73
C LEU A 115 -6.95 13.40 -1.48
N THR A 116 -7.69 13.10 -0.42
CA THR A 116 -7.62 13.88 0.82
C THR A 116 -6.38 13.48 1.61
N SER A 117 -5.45 14.43 1.78
CA SER A 117 -4.26 14.25 2.61
C SER A 117 -4.63 14.14 4.09
N SER A 118 -3.77 13.52 4.90
CA SER A 118 -3.86 13.61 6.36
C SER A 118 -3.34 14.96 6.89
N GLY A 119 -2.52 15.65 6.10
CA GLY A 119 -2.13 17.03 6.39
C GLY A 119 -3.32 17.98 6.19
N THR A 120 -3.44 18.97 7.07
CA THR A 120 -4.52 19.96 7.04
C THR A 120 -4.00 21.36 6.68
N SER A 121 -4.87 22.18 6.08
CA SER A 121 -4.70 23.63 5.95
C SER A 121 -6.01 24.29 6.42
N ALA A 122 -5.91 25.28 7.30
CA ALA A 122 -7.05 25.91 7.98
C ALA A 122 -8.03 24.93 8.66
N GLY A 123 -7.52 23.80 9.17
CA GLY A 123 -8.33 22.76 9.85
C GLY A 123 -8.97 21.72 8.92
N GLU A 124 -8.98 21.96 7.61
CA GLU A 124 -9.53 21.04 6.60
C GLU A 124 -8.44 20.19 5.94
N ARG A 125 -8.81 18.99 5.49
CA ARG A 125 -7.88 18.11 4.76
C ARG A 125 -7.51 18.71 3.41
N LYS A 126 -6.22 18.69 3.08
CA LYS A 126 -5.73 19.15 1.77
C LYS A 126 -6.26 18.26 0.64
N LEU A 127 -6.75 18.88 -0.44
CA LEU A 127 -7.31 18.22 -1.60
C LEU A 127 -6.26 18.07 -2.69
N MET A 128 -5.79 16.85 -2.93
CA MET A 128 -4.74 16.59 -3.91
C MET A 128 -5.36 16.08 -5.22
N PRO A 129 -5.34 16.88 -6.30
CA PRO A 129 -5.95 16.46 -7.56
C PRO A 129 -5.21 15.25 -8.12
N THR A 130 -5.95 14.21 -8.52
CA THR A 130 -5.38 13.06 -9.24
C THR A 130 -6.06 12.90 -10.58
N ILE A 131 -5.33 12.32 -11.53
CA ILE A 131 -5.84 11.86 -12.82
C ILE A 131 -5.94 10.34 -12.81
N LYS A 132 -6.69 9.76 -13.77
CA LYS A 132 -6.89 8.31 -13.85
C LYS A 132 -5.57 7.55 -14.05
N ASP A 133 -4.68 8.07 -14.90
CA ASP A 133 -3.37 7.48 -15.22
C ASP A 133 -2.48 7.25 -13.98
N GLU A 134 -2.66 8.03 -12.90
CA GLU A 134 -1.87 7.83 -11.68
C GLU A 134 -2.19 6.50 -10.99
N LEU A 135 -3.38 5.94 -11.20
CA LEU A 135 -3.75 4.67 -10.61
C LEU A 135 -2.87 3.52 -11.14
N ASP A 136 -2.49 3.56 -12.42
CA ASP A 136 -1.58 2.57 -13.02
C ASP A 136 -0.16 2.70 -12.45
N ARG A 137 0.33 3.92 -12.23
CA ARG A 137 1.61 4.15 -11.55
C ARG A 137 1.60 3.62 -10.11
N ARG A 138 0.51 3.84 -9.36
CA ARG A 138 0.35 3.29 -8.00
C ARG A 138 0.34 1.76 -8.02
N GLN A 139 -0.39 1.15 -8.95
CA GLN A 139 -0.42 -0.30 -9.12
C GLN A 139 0.97 -0.85 -9.45
N LEU A 140 1.72 -0.18 -10.32
CA LEU A 140 3.08 -0.56 -10.65
C LEU A 140 3.94 -0.61 -9.39
N LEU A 141 3.92 0.42 -8.55
CA LEU A 141 4.71 0.44 -7.31
C LEU A 141 4.30 -0.70 -6.36
N TYR A 142 3.00 -0.96 -6.19
CA TYR A 142 2.52 -2.11 -5.40
C TYR A 142 3.06 -3.45 -5.95
N SER A 143 3.11 -3.59 -7.28
CA SER A 143 3.60 -4.81 -7.93
C SER A 143 5.09 -5.09 -7.70
N LEU A 144 5.86 -4.11 -7.21
CA LEU A 144 7.28 -4.28 -6.90
C LEU A 144 7.52 -4.84 -5.48
N LEU A 145 6.55 -4.75 -4.57
CA LEU A 145 6.75 -5.06 -3.16
C LEU A 145 7.03 -6.56 -2.91
N MET A 146 6.19 -7.42 -3.48
CA MET A 146 6.30 -8.87 -3.26
C MET A 146 7.52 -9.50 -3.94
N PRO A 147 7.89 -9.13 -5.19
CA PRO A 147 9.16 -9.55 -5.78
C PRO A 147 10.38 -9.22 -4.91
N VAL A 148 10.43 -8.00 -4.34
CA VAL A 148 11.50 -7.61 -3.40
C VAL A 148 11.43 -8.44 -2.12
N MET A 149 10.25 -8.59 -1.52
CA MET A 149 10.07 -9.37 -0.29
C MET A 149 10.50 -10.83 -0.45
N ASN A 150 10.22 -11.46 -1.59
CA ASN A 150 10.56 -12.86 -1.86
C ASN A 150 12.05 -13.14 -1.86
N LEU A 151 12.91 -12.14 -2.08
CA LEU A 151 14.36 -12.26 -1.93
C LEU A 151 14.77 -12.54 -0.47
N TYR A 152 13.97 -12.10 0.49
CA TYR A 152 14.27 -12.19 1.93
C TYR A 152 13.44 -13.26 2.63
N VAL A 153 12.17 -13.40 2.25
CA VAL A 153 11.23 -14.32 2.91
C VAL A 153 10.54 -15.19 1.85
N PRO A 154 11.12 -16.36 1.53
CA PRO A 154 10.56 -17.24 0.51
C PRO A 154 9.28 -17.95 0.99
N GLY A 155 8.48 -18.41 0.02
CA GLY A 155 7.32 -19.25 0.28
C GLY A 155 6.09 -18.50 0.79
N LEU A 156 5.99 -17.19 0.54
CA LEU A 156 4.81 -16.38 0.90
C LEU A 156 3.60 -16.68 -0.02
N ASP A 157 3.85 -17.22 -1.20
CA ASP A 157 2.87 -17.76 -2.16
C ASP A 157 2.09 -18.97 -1.63
N LYS A 158 2.60 -19.64 -0.60
CA LYS A 158 2.04 -20.88 -0.04
C LYS A 158 1.01 -20.66 1.06
N GLY A 159 0.65 -19.42 1.33
CA GLY A 159 -0.30 -19.08 2.38
C GLY A 159 -0.99 -17.75 2.10
N LYS A 160 -1.40 -17.09 3.17
CA LYS A 160 -2.22 -15.87 3.12
C LYS A 160 -1.61 -14.74 3.94
N GLY A 161 -1.95 -13.52 3.55
CA GLY A 161 -1.76 -12.34 4.37
C GLY A 161 -3.03 -11.98 5.15
N LEU A 162 -2.91 -11.81 6.46
CA LEU A 162 -3.96 -11.17 7.26
C LEU A 162 -3.70 -9.66 7.32
N TYR A 163 -4.39 -8.90 6.47
CA TYR A 163 -4.30 -7.45 6.42
C TYR A 163 -5.60 -6.81 6.90
N PHE A 164 -5.50 -5.92 7.89
CA PHE A 164 -6.61 -5.11 8.37
C PHE A 164 -6.67 -3.80 7.57
N LEU A 165 -7.48 -3.80 6.52
CA LEU A 165 -7.61 -2.71 5.55
C LEU A 165 -8.98 -2.04 5.68
N PHE A 166 -9.02 -0.71 5.63
CA PHE A 166 -10.25 0.04 5.89
C PHE A 166 -10.44 1.16 4.87
N VAL A 167 -11.63 1.23 4.29
CA VAL A 167 -12.12 2.45 3.66
C VAL A 167 -12.45 3.51 4.71
N LYS A 168 -12.54 4.76 4.26
CA LYS A 168 -12.94 5.92 5.07
C LYS A 168 -14.07 6.66 4.38
N SER A 169 -14.64 7.65 5.08
CA SER A 169 -15.67 8.52 4.54
C SER A 169 -15.19 9.23 3.28
N GLU A 170 -16.15 9.51 2.41
CA GLU A 170 -15.98 10.22 1.15
C GLU A 170 -16.94 11.39 1.14
N THR A 171 -16.54 12.47 0.48
CA THR A 171 -17.39 13.63 0.25
C THR A 171 -17.42 13.96 -1.23
N GLN A 172 -18.35 14.81 -1.64
CA GLN A 172 -18.39 15.36 -3.00
C GLN A 172 -18.06 16.85 -2.91
N THR A 173 -17.22 17.34 -3.82
CA THR A 173 -16.98 18.77 -3.97
C THR A 173 -18.21 19.44 -4.58
N PRO A 174 -18.34 20.78 -4.50
CA PRO A 174 -19.48 21.50 -5.10
C PRO A 174 -19.63 21.24 -6.61
N GLY A 175 -18.52 21.04 -7.32
CA GLY A 175 -18.48 20.66 -8.73
C GLY A 175 -18.70 19.17 -9.00
N GLY A 176 -19.03 18.36 -7.99
CA GLY A 176 -19.36 16.94 -8.15
C GLY A 176 -18.18 15.98 -8.28
N LEU A 177 -16.95 16.40 -7.97
CA LEU A 177 -15.80 15.48 -7.90
C LEU A 177 -15.76 14.82 -6.52
N THR A 178 -15.44 13.53 -6.49
CA THR A 178 -15.28 12.80 -5.23
C THR A 178 -14.01 13.23 -4.53
N ALA A 179 -14.08 13.41 -3.21
CA ALA A 179 -12.94 13.69 -2.34
C ALA A 179 -12.85 12.61 -1.25
N ARG A 180 -11.73 11.88 -1.22
CA ARG A 180 -11.53 10.74 -0.30
C ARG A 180 -10.05 10.40 -0.10
N PRO A 181 -9.67 9.68 0.97
CA PRO A 181 -8.28 9.28 1.17
C PRO A 181 -7.77 8.36 0.05
N VAL A 182 -6.48 8.45 -0.27
CA VAL A 182 -5.86 7.68 -1.36
C VAL A 182 -6.09 6.17 -1.25
N LEU A 183 -6.02 5.61 -0.05
CA LEU A 183 -6.28 4.19 0.17
C LEU A 183 -7.74 3.81 -0.05
N THR A 184 -8.69 4.68 0.34
CA THR A 184 -10.11 4.47 0.03
C THR A 184 -10.34 4.44 -1.48
N SER A 185 -9.72 5.38 -2.21
CA SER A 185 -9.76 5.40 -3.69
C SER A 185 -9.20 4.09 -4.27
N TYR A 186 -8.03 3.67 -3.81
CA TYR A 186 -7.39 2.42 -4.27
C TYR A 186 -8.26 1.19 -3.98
N TYR A 187 -8.74 0.99 -2.76
CA TYR A 187 -9.57 -0.18 -2.42
C TYR A 187 -10.88 -0.22 -3.21
N LYS A 188 -11.45 0.94 -3.53
CA LYS A 188 -12.68 1.03 -4.34
C LYS A 188 -12.45 0.96 -5.84
N SER A 189 -11.20 0.98 -6.30
CA SER A 189 -10.85 0.88 -7.71
C SER A 189 -10.96 -0.55 -8.25
N ASP A 190 -11.04 -0.68 -9.57
CA ASP A 190 -11.04 -1.98 -10.24
C ASP A 190 -9.71 -2.71 -10.09
N HIS A 191 -8.59 -1.97 -9.98
CA HIS A 191 -7.26 -2.54 -9.70
C HIS A 191 -7.23 -3.35 -8.41
N PHE A 192 -8.04 -2.99 -7.41
CA PHE A 192 -8.15 -3.77 -6.17
C PHE A 192 -9.28 -4.78 -6.20
N LYS A 193 -10.48 -4.37 -6.65
CA LYS A 193 -11.69 -5.20 -6.64
C LYS A 193 -11.61 -6.39 -7.59
N ASN A 194 -11.11 -6.13 -8.81
CA ASN A 194 -11.06 -7.09 -9.91
C ASN A 194 -9.60 -7.51 -10.20
N ARG A 195 -8.73 -7.43 -9.18
CA ARG A 195 -7.34 -7.85 -9.32
C ARG A 195 -7.27 -9.31 -9.79
N PRO A 196 -6.40 -9.66 -10.74
CA PRO A 196 -6.19 -11.05 -11.12
C PRO A 196 -5.73 -11.85 -9.90
N TYR A 197 -5.97 -13.16 -9.95
CA TYR A 197 -5.43 -14.04 -8.92
C TYR A 197 -3.91 -13.91 -8.90
N ASP A 198 -3.38 -13.61 -7.72
CA ASP A 198 -1.96 -13.53 -7.45
C ASP A 198 -1.71 -14.27 -6.13
N PRO A 199 -0.88 -15.34 -6.14
CA PRO A 199 -0.61 -16.13 -4.93
C PRO A 199 0.04 -15.29 -3.83
N TYR A 200 0.78 -14.23 -4.17
CA TYR A 200 1.36 -13.35 -3.17
C TYR A 200 0.36 -12.36 -2.59
N HIS A 201 -0.74 -12.04 -3.26
CA HIS A 201 -1.78 -11.10 -2.77
C HIS A 201 -3.07 -11.82 -2.32
N ASN A 202 -2.93 -13.06 -1.87
CA ASN A 202 -4.00 -13.86 -1.29
C ASN A 202 -4.27 -13.44 0.17
N TYR A 203 -5.37 -12.73 0.40
CA TYR A 203 -5.71 -12.18 1.72
C TYR A 203 -6.81 -12.99 2.41
N THR A 204 -6.78 -13.04 3.74
CA THR A 204 -7.87 -13.64 4.52
C THR A 204 -9.15 -12.79 4.50
N SER A 205 -9.00 -11.47 4.38
CA SER A 205 -10.08 -10.48 4.44
C SER A 205 -10.84 -10.40 3.11
N PRO A 206 -12.15 -10.69 3.08
CA PRO A 206 -12.95 -10.49 1.88
C PRO A 206 -13.02 -9.01 1.47
N THR A 207 -13.04 -8.73 0.17
CA THR A 207 -13.17 -7.36 -0.35
C THR A 207 -14.41 -6.66 0.20
N ALA A 208 -15.55 -7.36 0.37
CA ALA A 208 -16.76 -6.80 0.98
C ALA A 208 -16.53 -6.29 2.41
N ALA A 209 -15.76 -7.00 3.24
CA ALA A 209 -15.42 -6.57 4.58
C ALA A 209 -14.50 -5.33 4.58
N ILE A 210 -13.55 -5.26 3.66
CA ILE A 210 -12.64 -4.11 3.49
C ILE A 210 -13.41 -2.86 3.04
N LEU A 211 -14.40 -3.03 2.17
CA LEU A 211 -15.23 -1.97 1.60
C LEU A 211 -16.41 -1.55 2.47
N CYS A 212 -16.67 -2.25 3.57
CA CYS A 212 -17.71 -1.90 4.52
C CYS A 212 -17.40 -0.55 5.17
N ALA A 213 -18.36 0.39 5.11
CA ALA A 213 -18.19 1.73 5.66
C ALA A 213 -18.21 1.75 7.19
N ASP A 214 -18.91 0.80 7.82
CA ASP A 214 -18.95 0.66 9.27
C ASP A 214 -17.64 0.04 9.77
N ALA A 215 -16.87 0.82 10.53
CA ALA A 215 -15.57 0.40 11.01
C ALA A 215 -15.62 -0.78 12.00
N PHE A 216 -16.71 -0.92 12.77
CA PHE A 216 -16.89 -2.05 13.67
C PHE A 216 -17.15 -3.32 12.86
N GLN A 217 -18.10 -3.28 11.92
CA GLN A 217 -18.46 -4.44 11.10
C GLN A 217 -17.28 -4.88 10.22
N SER A 218 -16.57 -3.93 9.61
CA SER A 218 -15.36 -4.18 8.84
C SER A 218 -14.28 -4.86 9.68
N MET A 219 -13.95 -4.32 10.86
CA MET A 219 -12.95 -4.91 11.76
C MET A 219 -13.37 -6.30 12.25
N TYR A 220 -14.63 -6.45 12.65
CA TYR A 220 -15.17 -7.69 13.16
C TYR A 220 -15.06 -8.81 12.13
N ALA A 221 -15.56 -8.55 10.91
CA ALA A 221 -15.53 -9.53 9.83
C ALA A 221 -14.09 -9.90 9.43
N GLN A 222 -13.19 -8.91 9.29
CA GLN A 222 -11.78 -9.18 8.97
C GLN A 222 -11.08 -10.00 10.06
N MET A 223 -11.33 -9.70 11.33
CA MET A 223 -10.80 -10.46 12.46
C MET A 223 -11.29 -11.90 12.42
N LEU A 224 -12.62 -12.11 12.29
CA LEU A 224 -13.23 -13.44 12.22
C LEU A 224 -12.64 -14.28 11.08
N CYS A 225 -12.54 -13.69 9.88
CA CYS A 225 -11.96 -14.38 8.72
C CYS A 225 -10.48 -14.73 8.94
N GLY A 226 -9.73 -13.86 9.62
CA GLY A 226 -8.34 -14.10 10.00
C GLY A 226 -8.17 -15.21 11.04
N LEU A 227 -9.10 -15.35 11.98
CA LEU A 227 -9.11 -16.44 12.97
C LEU A 227 -9.46 -17.79 12.31
N CYS A 228 -10.49 -17.85 11.47
CA CYS A 228 -10.89 -19.06 10.76
C CYS A 228 -9.77 -19.63 9.87
N GLN A 229 -8.92 -18.75 9.31
CA GLN A 229 -7.83 -19.13 8.40
C GLN A 229 -6.46 -19.07 9.07
N ARG A 230 -6.40 -19.13 10.41
CA ARG A 230 -5.20 -18.82 11.20
C ARG A 230 -3.94 -19.59 10.79
N ASN A 231 -4.10 -20.83 10.33
CA ASN A 231 -2.98 -21.69 9.95
C ASN A 231 -2.41 -21.34 8.57
N ASP A 232 -3.18 -20.66 7.71
CA ASP A 232 -2.69 -20.20 6.41
C ASP A 232 -1.92 -18.88 6.51
N VAL A 233 -2.01 -18.16 7.64
CA VAL A 233 -1.45 -16.81 7.78
C VAL A 233 0.07 -16.86 7.90
N LEU A 234 0.75 -16.31 6.89
CA LEU A 234 2.22 -16.20 6.84
C LEU A 234 2.73 -14.79 7.14
N ARG A 235 1.86 -13.79 7.07
CA ARG A 235 2.18 -12.39 7.34
C ARG A 235 0.94 -11.66 7.84
N LEU A 236 1.14 -10.73 8.75
CA LEU A 236 0.06 -10.04 9.45
C LEU A 236 0.32 -8.54 9.43
N GLY A 237 -0.66 -7.72 9.08
CA GLY A 237 -0.37 -6.33 8.77
C GLY A 237 -1.54 -5.37 8.73
N ALA A 238 -1.18 -4.11 8.60
CA ALA A 238 -2.05 -2.97 8.34
C ALA A 238 -1.15 -1.86 7.77
N VAL A 239 -1.71 -0.83 7.14
CA VAL A 239 -0.86 0.25 6.58
C VAL A 239 0.03 0.90 7.64
N PHE A 240 -0.54 1.21 8.82
CA PHE A 240 0.21 1.79 9.93
C PHE A 240 0.16 0.87 11.15
N ALA A 241 1.22 0.90 11.97
CA ALA A 241 1.30 0.14 13.23
C ALA A 241 0.11 0.43 14.16
N SER A 242 -0.36 1.67 14.21
CA SER A 242 -1.56 2.07 14.97
C SER A 242 -2.83 1.32 14.53
N GLY A 243 -2.96 1.02 13.23
CA GLY A 243 -4.06 0.24 12.69
C GLY A 243 -4.04 -1.21 13.18
N LEU A 244 -2.85 -1.83 13.16
CA LEU A 244 -2.68 -3.19 13.66
C LEU A 244 -2.88 -3.29 15.17
N LEU A 245 -2.36 -2.33 15.94
CA LEU A 245 -2.61 -2.22 17.38
C LEU A 245 -4.10 -2.14 17.71
N ARG A 246 -4.86 -1.37 16.92
CA ARG A 246 -6.32 -1.30 17.06
C ARG A 246 -7.00 -2.63 16.76
N ALA A 247 -6.51 -3.42 15.80
CA ALA A 247 -7.02 -4.76 15.54
C ALA A 247 -6.74 -5.72 16.71
N ILE A 248 -5.53 -5.70 17.28
CA ILE A 248 -5.19 -6.49 18.47
C ILE A 248 -6.07 -6.09 19.66
N ARG A 249 -6.25 -4.78 19.87
CA ARG A 249 -7.17 -4.27 20.90
C ARG A 249 -8.62 -4.68 20.64
N PHE A 250 -9.03 -4.75 19.38
CA PHE A 250 -10.36 -5.23 19.03
C PHE A 250 -10.54 -6.70 19.42
N LEU A 251 -9.54 -7.54 19.16
CA LEU A 251 -9.54 -8.94 19.61
C LEU A 251 -9.62 -9.03 21.15
N GLN A 252 -8.83 -8.22 21.88
CA GLN A 252 -8.90 -8.15 23.35
C GLN A 252 -10.31 -7.89 23.88
N LEU A 253 -11.08 -7.05 23.19
CA LEU A 253 -12.40 -6.62 23.64
C LEU A 253 -13.55 -7.49 23.13
N ASN A 254 -13.34 -8.30 22.08
CA ASN A 254 -14.42 -8.99 21.38
C ASN A 254 -14.18 -10.49 21.16
N TRP A 255 -13.08 -11.08 21.69
CA TRP A 255 -12.75 -12.49 21.47
C TRP A 255 -13.85 -13.45 21.95
N GLU A 256 -14.62 -13.10 22.97
CA GLU A 256 -15.71 -13.95 23.48
C GLU A 256 -16.80 -14.15 22.42
N GLN A 257 -17.28 -13.05 21.82
CA GLN A 257 -18.27 -13.11 20.75
C GLN A 257 -17.67 -13.74 19.48
N LEU A 258 -16.42 -13.41 19.12
CA LEU A 258 -15.75 -14.03 17.98
C LEU A 258 -15.64 -15.54 18.14
N ALA A 259 -15.30 -16.03 19.34
CA ALA A 259 -15.25 -17.47 19.61
C ALA A 259 -16.64 -18.11 19.59
N ALA A 260 -17.68 -17.43 20.08
CA ALA A 260 -19.06 -17.92 19.99
C ALA A 260 -19.54 -18.05 18.53
N ASP A 261 -19.24 -17.07 17.69
CA ASP A 261 -19.59 -17.09 16.27
C ASP A 261 -18.85 -18.22 15.53
N ILE A 262 -17.57 -18.47 15.86
CA ILE A 262 -16.80 -19.60 15.32
C ILE A 262 -17.40 -20.94 15.76
N GLU A 263 -17.75 -21.08 17.04
CA GLU A 263 -18.33 -22.31 17.58
C GLU A 263 -19.67 -22.64 16.94
N ALA A 264 -20.55 -21.65 16.82
CA ALA A 264 -21.87 -21.79 16.22
C ALA A 264 -21.82 -21.88 14.68
N GLY A 265 -20.76 -21.35 14.05
CA GLY A 265 -20.71 -21.14 12.61
C GLY A 265 -21.69 -20.06 12.12
N GLU A 266 -22.11 -19.16 13.01
CA GLU A 266 -23.12 -18.14 12.76
C GLU A 266 -22.56 -16.75 13.07
N LEU A 267 -22.71 -15.82 12.13
CA LEU A 267 -22.22 -14.46 12.28
C LEU A 267 -23.17 -13.62 13.15
N THR A 268 -22.61 -12.95 14.16
CA THR A 268 -23.33 -12.08 15.10
C THR A 268 -24.31 -11.12 14.40
N PRO A 269 -25.53 -10.89 14.95
CA PRO A 269 -26.49 -9.94 14.39
C PRO A 269 -26.02 -8.48 14.46
N ARG A 270 -24.93 -8.19 15.18
CA ARG A 270 -24.29 -6.86 15.19
C ARG A 270 -23.68 -6.50 13.82
N VAL A 271 -23.38 -7.49 12.98
CA VAL A 271 -23.01 -7.27 11.58
C VAL A 271 -24.29 -7.29 10.75
N THR A 272 -24.75 -6.09 10.39
CA THR A 272 -26.01 -5.86 9.67
C THR A 272 -25.81 -5.71 8.17
N ASP A 273 -24.60 -5.38 7.69
CA ASP A 273 -24.29 -5.18 6.28
C ASP A 273 -24.44 -6.50 5.49
N PRO A 274 -25.41 -6.60 4.55
CA PRO A 274 -25.69 -7.84 3.85
C PRO A 274 -24.50 -8.36 3.05
N SER A 275 -23.72 -7.47 2.42
CA SER A 275 -22.56 -7.86 1.61
C SER A 275 -21.46 -8.46 2.47
N VAL A 276 -21.25 -7.92 3.67
CA VAL A 276 -20.31 -8.49 4.64
C VAL A 276 -20.80 -9.86 5.12
N ARG A 277 -22.08 -9.98 5.46
CA ARG A 277 -22.67 -11.24 5.92
C ARG A 277 -22.54 -12.35 4.87
N GLU A 278 -22.87 -12.06 3.62
CA GLU A 278 -22.73 -13.02 2.50
C GLU A 278 -21.27 -13.44 2.31
N ALA A 279 -20.33 -12.50 2.31
CA ALA A 279 -18.91 -12.80 2.13
C ALA A 279 -18.34 -13.68 3.25
N VAL A 280 -18.74 -13.44 4.51
CA VAL A 280 -18.30 -14.23 5.65
C VAL A 280 -18.93 -15.62 5.66
N ALA A 281 -20.21 -15.75 5.25
CA ALA A 281 -20.93 -17.03 5.24
C ALA A 281 -20.29 -18.10 4.32
N VAL A 282 -19.51 -17.67 3.33
CA VAL A 282 -18.74 -18.58 2.46
C VAL A 282 -17.65 -19.31 3.25
N MET A 283 -17.08 -18.67 4.27
CA MET A 283 -15.92 -19.19 5.02
C MET A 283 -16.26 -19.68 6.43
N LEU A 284 -17.25 -19.06 7.09
CA LEU A 284 -17.61 -19.40 8.45
C LEU A 284 -18.30 -20.78 8.49
N ARG A 285 -17.75 -21.68 9.29
CA ARG A 285 -18.26 -23.03 9.57
C ARG A 285 -18.18 -23.26 11.07
N PRO A 286 -19.09 -24.06 11.66
CA PRO A 286 -19.01 -24.43 13.07
C PRO A 286 -17.68 -25.13 13.36
N ASP A 287 -16.88 -24.55 14.25
CA ASP A 287 -15.58 -25.08 14.67
C ASP A 287 -15.38 -24.92 16.19
N PRO A 288 -15.93 -25.84 17.00
CA PRO A 288 -15.79 -25.80 18.46
C PRO A 288 -14.35 -25.92 18.94
N GLU A 289 -13.49 -26.61 18.19
CA GLU A 289 -12.07 -26.79 18.55
C GLU A 289 -11.31 -25.48 18.41
N LEU A 290 -11.48 -24.77 17.30
CA LEU A 290 -10.92 -23.44 17.10
C LEU A 290 -11.47 -22.46 18.14
N ALA A 291 -12.78 -22.47 18.39
CA ALA A 291 -13.39 -21.60 19.39
C ALA A 291 -12.77 -21.83 20.78
N LYS A 292 -12.66 -23.10 21.21
CA LYS A 292 -11.99 -23.47 22.47
C LYS A 292 -10.54 -23.00 22.50
N PHE A 293 -9.80 -23.14 21.41
CA PHE A 293 -8.43 -22.66 21.28
C PHE A 293 -8.34 -21.13 21.47
N ILE A 294 -9.20 -20.35 20.78
CA ILE A 294 -9.22 -18.88 20.89
C ILE A 294 -9.55 -18.44 22.32
N ARG A 295 -10.56 -19.05 22.96
CA ARG A 295 -10.86 -18.78 24.38
C ARG A 295 -9.67 -19.10 25.27
N GLY A 296 -8.99 -20.22 25.00
CA GLY A 296 -7.80 -20.64 25.71
C GLY A 296 -6.66 -19.63 25.62
N GLU A 297 -6.38 -19.05 24.45
CA GLU A 297 -5.29 -18.08 24.28
C GLU A 297 -5.64 -16.67 24.78
N CYS A 298 -6.88 -16.21 24.56
CA CYS A 298 -7.27 -14.84 24.85
C CYS A 298 -7.65 -14.60 26.32
N SER A 299 -7.98 -15.64 27.09
CA SER A 299 -8.37 -15.54 28.51
C SER A 299 -7.20 -15.53 29.51
N LYS A 300 -5.96 -15.78 29.06
CA LYS A 300 -4.76 -15.95 29.92
C LYS A 300 -4.29 -14.68 30.67
N GLY A 301 -4.91 -13.53 30.45
CA GLY A 301 -4.52 -12.24 31.04
C GLY A 301 -3.26 -11.62 30.45
N ASP A 302 -2.21 -12.40 30.21
CA ASP A 302 -0.98 -11.96 29.51
C ASP A 302 -1.09 -12.13 27.99
N TRP A 303 -0.91 -11.03 27.26
CA TRP A 303 -1.01 -10.95 25.80
C TRP A 303 0.35 -10.88 25.10
N ALA A 304 1.46 -11.07 25.83
CA ALA A 304 2.79 -11.18 25.24
C ALA A 304 2.81 -12.30 24.18
N GLY A 305 3.31 -12.00 22.98
CA GLY A 305 3.38 -12.96 21.88
C GLY A 305 2.02 -13.47 21.37
N ILE A 306 0.90 -12.83 21.69
CA ILE A 306 -0.43 -13.28 21.27
C ILE A 306 -0.53 -13.50 19.75
N ILE A 307 0.19 -12.71 18.94
CA ILE A 307 0.15 -12.86 17.48
C ILE A 307 0.69 -14.21 17.06
N THR A 308 1.84 -14.65 17.58
CA THR A 308 2.43 -15.96 17.22
C THR A 308 1.71 -17.12 17.91
N ARG A 309 1.03 -16.89 19.03
CA ARG A 309 0.14 -17.91 19.60
C ARG A 309 -1.10 -18.13 18.73
N VAL A 310 -1.79 -17.06 18.34
CA VAL A 310 -3.02 -17.14 17.52
C VAL A 310 -2.71 -17.43 16.06
N TRP A 311 -1.65 -16.88 15.48
CA TRP A 311 -1.24 -17.08 14.07
C TRP A 311 0.20 -17.61 14.01
N PRO A 312 0.42 -18.91 14.24
CA PRO A 312 1.73 -19.49 14.51
C PRO A 312 2.67 -19.54 13.32
N ASN A 313 2.14 -19.45 12.10
CA ASN A 313 2.93 -19.46 10.88
C ASN A 313 3.34 -18.05 10.40
N THR A 314 3.00 -17.01 11.17
CA THR A 314 3.34 -15.62 10.85
C THR A 314 4.85 -15.43 10.86
N LYS A 315 5.42 -15.03 9.72
CA LYS A 315 6.86 -14.81 9.53
C LYS A 315 7.29 -13.38 9.89
N TYR A 316 6.43 -12.40 9.64
CA TYR A 316 6.71 -10.98 9.92
C TYR A 316 5.41 -10.17 10.02
N LEU A 317 5.54 -8.96 10.57
CA LEU A 317 4.50 -7.94 10.57
C LEU A 317 4.73 -6.95 9.42
N ASP A 318 3.74 -6.73 8.56
CA ASP A 318 3.81 -5.72 7.49
C ASP A 318 3.08 -4.46 7.92
N VAL A 319 3.83 -3.52 8.48
CA VAL A 319 3.32 -2.31 9.12
C VAL A 319 4.36 -1.19 9.05
N ILE A 320 3.94 0.03 8.69
CA ILE A 320 4.81 1.20 8.79
C ILE A 320 5.09 1.49 10.28
N VAL A 321 6.37 1.41 10.64
CA VAL A 321 6.94 1.78 11.96
C VAL A 321 8.03 2.87 11.86
N THR A 322 8.22 3.50 10.69
CA THR A 322 9.09 4.67 10.54
C THR A 322 8.39 5.98 10.93
N GLY A 323 9.17 7.05 11.16
CA GLY A 323 8.64 8.37 11.51
C GLY A 323 7.83 8.34 12.80
N ALA A 324 6.67 9.02 12.82
CA ALA A 324 5.82 9.07 14.01
C ALA A 324 5.26 7.70 14.46
N MET A 325 5.32 6.67 13.61
CA MET A 325 4.88 5.31 13.99
C MET A 325 5.92 4.56 14.82
N ALA A 326 7.17 5.04 14.91
CA ALA A 326 8.24 4.38 15.66
C ALA A 326 7.92 4.23 17.16
N GLN A 327 7.10 5.13 17.71
CA GLN A 327 6.62 5.04 19.10
C GLN A 327 5.88 3.73 19.43
N TYR A 328 5.36 3.03 18.40
CA TYR A 328 4.61 1.78 18.57
C TYR A 328 5.49 0.52 18.50
N ILE A 329 6.78 0.63 18.17
CA ILE A 329 7.71 -0.50 18.05
C ILE A 329 7.71 -1.38 19.33
N PRO A 330 7.87 -0.83 20.55
CA PRO A 330 7.90 -1.66 21.75
C PRO A 330 6.60 -2.43 21.98
N THR A 331 5.46 -1.80 21.75
CA THR A 331 4.14 -2.43 21.90
C THR A 331 3.92 -3.52 20.84
N MET A 332 4.44 -3.33 19.62
CA MET A 332 4.40 -4.35 18.58
C MET A 332 5.29 -5.54 18.91
N GLN A 333 6.51 -5.31 19.41
CA GLN A 333 7.39 -6.38 19.89
C GLN A 333 6.74 -7.20 21.01
N TYR A 334 6.07 -6.55 21.96
CA TYR A 334 5.34 -7.21 23.03
C TYR A 334 4.26 -8.17 22.48
N TYR A 335 3.35 -7.70 21.61
CA TYR A 335 2.27 -8.55 21.08
C TYR A 335 2.76 -9.59 20.06
N SER A 336 3.85 -9.32 19.35
CA SER A 336 4.39 -10.22 18.33
C SER A 336 5.33 -11.28 18.89
N GLY A 337 5.91 -11.04 20.07
CA GLY A 337 7.01 -11.87 20.58
C GLY A 337 8.31 -11.64 19.80
N GLY A 338 8.50 -10.44 19.24
CA GLY A 338 9.72 -10.06 18.52
C GLY A 338 9.76 -10.44 17.03
N LEU A 339 8.61 -10.65 16.38
CA LEU A 339 8.58 -10.84 14.91
C LEU A 339 9.18 -9.62 14.19
N PRO A 340 9.86 -9.81 13.05
CA PRO A 340 10.32 -8.72 12.19
C PRO A 340 9.17 -7.78 11.78
N MET A 341 9.45 -6.49 11.65
CA MET A 341 8.49 -5.46 11.23
C MET A 341 8.92 -4.85 9.89
N ALA A 342 8.28 -5.28 8.81
CA ALA A 342 8.57 -4.82 7.47
C ALA A 342 7.89 -3.47 7.18
N CYS A 343 8.71 -2.44 6.94
CA CYS A 343 8.28 -1.17 6.37
C CYS A 343 8.50 -1.20 4.87
N THR A 344 7.44 -1.42 4.08
CA THR A 344 7.57 -1.82 2.67
C THR A 344 7.54 -0.64 1.68
N MET A 345 6.73 0.38 1.92
CA MET A 345 6.46 1.47 0.97
C MET A 345 6.47 2.84 1.65
N TYR A 346 6.92 3.86 0.91
CA TYR A 346 6.76 5.28 1.25
C TYR A 346 5.91 5.99 0.19
N ALA A 347 4.80 6.58 0.63
CA ALA A 347 3.79 7.15 -0.25
C ALA A 347 2.96 8.23 0.46
N SER A 348 2.30 9.09 -0.33
CA SER A 348 1.37 10.11 0.14
C SER A 348 0.11 10.20 -0.75
N SER A 349 -0.77 11.15 -0.44
CA SER A 349 -1.96 11.43 -1.28
C SER A 349 -1.58 12.14 -2.59
N GLU A 350 -0.51 12.92 -2.58
CA GLU A 350 0.01 13.68 -3.72
C GLU A 350 0.79 12.78 -4.67
N CYS A 351 1.64 11.89 -4.15
CA CYS A 351 2.49 11.02 -4.95
C CYS A 351 2.85 9.74 -4.19
N TYR A 352 2.99 8.63 -4.92
CA TYR A 352 3.61 7.43 -4.38
C TYR A 352 5.11 7.51 -4.66
N PHE A 353 5.94 7.52 -3.62
CA PHE A 353 7.36 7.84 -3.79
C PHE A 353 8.19 6.62 -4.14
N GLY A 354 8.13 5.56 -3.34
CA GLY A 354 9.05 4.44 -3.49
C GLY A 354 8.88 3.34 -2.46
N LEU A 355 9.88 2.47 -2.38
CA LEU A 355 9.84 1.24 -1.60
C LEU A 355 11.13 0.99 -0.82
N ASN A 356 11.05 0.18 0.23
CA ASN A 356 12.22 -0.30 0.96
C ASN A 356 12.78 -1.54 0.26
N LEU A 357 14.00 -1.45 -0.26
CA LEU A 357 14.68 -2.56 -0.93
C LEU A 357 15.27 -3.60 0.04
N ARG A 358 15.29 -3.29 1.34
CA ARG A 358 15.72 -4.16 2.45
C ARG A 358 14.60 -4.29 3.49
N PRO A 359 13.45 -4.90 3.15
CA PRO A 359 12.26 -4.91 4.01
C PRO A 359 12.42 -5.67 5.33
N MET A 360 13.51 -6.42 5.50
CA MET A 360 13.84 -7.18 6.73
C MET A 360 14.96 -6.54 7.57
N CYS A 361 15.38 -5.31 7.27
CA CYS A 361 16.28 -4.56 8.15
C CYS A 361 15.61 -4.18 9.48
N ASP A 362 16.42 -3.79 10.47
CA ASP A 362 15.88 -3.26 11.73
C ASP A 362 15.05 -1.99 11.46
N PRO A 363 13.94 -1.75 12.19
CA PRO A 363 13.14 -0.53 12.03
C PRO A 363 13.94 0.79 12.08
N SER A 364 15.06 0.83 12.80
CA SER A 364 15.95 2.01 12.87
C SER A 364 16.82 2.23 11.64
N GLU A 365 16.97 1.21 10.78
CA GLU A 365 17.82 1.24 9.58
C GLU A 365 17.01 1.39 8.28
N VAL A 366 15.68 1.50 8.38
CA VAL A 366 14.80 1.59 7.22
C VAL A 366 15.16 2.80 6.37
N SER A 367 15.45 2.52 5.09
CA SER A 367 15.67 3.53 4.05
C SER A 367 14.77 3.23 2.86
N TYR A 368 14.11 4.26 2.34
CA TYR A 368 13.24 4.14 1.18
C TYR A 368 13.98 4.58 -0.08
N THR A 369 13.96 3.75 -1.12
CA THR A 369 14.45 4.12 -2.45
C THR A 369 13.28 4.72 -3.21
N ILE A 370 13.35 6.03 -3.48
CA ILE A 370 12.38 6.71 -4.35
C ILE A 370 12.51 6.16 -5.76
N MET A 371 11.38 5.75 -6.34
CA MET A 371 11.33 5.20 -7.69
C MET A 371 11.26 6.37 -8.70
N PRO A 372 12.29 6.55 -9.56
CA PRO A 372 12.42 7.76 -10.38
C PRO A 372 11.37 7.88 -11.49
N ASN A 373 10.56 6.85 -11.73
CA ASN A 373 9.46 6.88 -12.70
C ASN A 373 8.13 7.40 -12.11
N MET A 374 8.07 7.68 -10.80
CA MET A 374 6.81 8.02 -10.11
C MET A 374 6.45 9.51 -10.18
N GLY A 375 7.44 10.36 -10.44
CA GLY A 375 7.31 11.81 -10.53
C GLY A 375 8.69 12.43 -10.77
N TYR A 376 8.75 13.74 -11.00
CA TYR A 376 10.01 14.47 -10.99
C TYR A 376 10.28 14.99 -9.58
N PHE A 377 11.40 14.59 -8.98
CA PHE A 377 11.73 14.80 -7.58
C PHE A 377 12.88 15.80 -7.44
N GLU A 378 12.67 16.81 -6.60
CA GLU A 378 13.67 17.81 -6.24
C GLU A 378 13.80 17.88 -4.71
N PHE A 379 14.96 18.30 -4.23
CA PHE A 379 15.30 18.29 -2.81
C PHE A 379 15.77 19.69 -2.42
N LEU A 380 15.02 20.32 -1.50
CA LEU A 380 15.46 21.55 -0.87
C LEU A 380 16.40 21.18 0.29
N PRO A 381 17.66 21.65 0.30
CA PRO A 381 18.54 21.46 1.44
C PRO A 381 17.94 22.09 2.69
N VAL A 382 18.00 21.38 3.81
CA VAL A 382 17.64 21.91 5.13
C VAL A 382 18.93 22.01 5.93
N ASP A 383 19.24 23.21 6.42
CA ASP A 383 20.40 23.41 7.30
C ASP A 383 20.22 22.59 8.60
N GLU A 384 21.32 22.23 9.27
CA GLU A 384 21.31 21.40 10.51
C GLU A 384 20.41 21.96 11.64
N THR A 385 19.98 23.22 11.54
CA THR A 385 19.09 23.91 12.47
C THR A 385 17.60 23.71 12.19
N GLY A 386 17.22 23.06 11.08
CA GLY A 386 15.82 22.73 10.76
C GLY A 386 14.95 23.91 10.33
N ALA A 387 15.54 25.06 9.98
CA ALA A 387 14.82 26.18 9.37
C ALA A 387 14.94 26.08 7.84
N ALA A 388 13.80 26.02 7.16
CA ALA A 388 13.69 26.15 5.70
C ALA A 388 13.38 27.59 5.31
#